data_AF-A0A920NNU7-F1
#
_entry.id   AF-A0A920NNU7-F1
#
_cell.length_a   1.000
_cell.length_b   1.000
_cell.length_c   1.000
_cell.angle_alpha   90.00
_cell.angle_beta   90.00
_cell.angle_gamma   90.00
#
_symmetry.space_group_name_H-M   'P 1'
#
loop_
_entity.id
_entity.type
_entity.pdbx_description
1 polymer ?
#
loop_
_entity_poly.entity_id
_entity_poly.type
_entity_poly.pdbx_seq_one_letter_code
_entity_poly.pdbx_strand_id
1 'polypeptide(L)' 'MVVRPHAWKNNHYGIDISVREGDPVVASAAGIVIFSGWSTDLGNMVILFHGNDYFTFYGHNQVNLIENEIL' A
#
# COMPACT_ATOMS: atom_id res chain seq x y z
N MET A 1 -4.47 6.37 2.25
CA MET A 1 -5.59 6.62 3.20
C MET A 1 -5.31 7.94 3.95
N VAL A 2 -6.30 8.53 4.67
CA VAL A 2 -6.45 9.83 5.45
C VAL A 2 -5.43 11.01 5.40
N VAL A 3 -5.81 12.21 5.88
CA VAL A 3 -4.89 13.23 6.46
C VAL A 3 -5.40 13.48 7.87
N ARG A 4 -4.64 13.12 8.92
CA ARG A 4 -4.81 13.65 10.29
C ARG A 4 -3.48 13.64 11.03
N PRO A 5 -2.99 14.77 11.57
CA PRO A 5 -1.96 14.75 12.59
C PRO A 5 -2.61 14.39 13.93
N HIS A 6 -2.72 13.09 14.23
CA HIS A 6 -2.99 12.63 15.60
C HIS A 6 -1.80 11.83 16.12
N ALA A 7 -1.37 12.21 17.32
CA ALA A 7 -0.11 11.86 17.95
C ALA A 7 0.33 10.38 17.84
N TRP A 8 1.66 10.20 17.90
CA TRP A 8 2.40 8.96 18.16
C TRP A 8 1.99 8.28 19.47
N LYS A 9 0.76 7.75 19.52
CA LYS A 9 0.13 7.22 20.74
C LYS A 9 -0.52 5.86 20.56
N ASN A 10 -0.78 5.44 19.31
CA ASN A 10 -1.37 4.15 18.96
C ASN A 10 -0.67 3.57 17.71
N ASN A 11 0.32 2.68 17.90
CA ASN A 11 0.81 1.61 16.99
C ASN A 11 0.67 1.76 15.44
N HIS A 12 0.79 2.96 14.88
CA HIS A 12 0.57 3.24 13.45
C HIS A 12 1.89 3.54 12.74
N TYR A 13 2.45 2.53 12.08
CA TYR A 13 3.76 2.61 11.40
C TYR A 13 3.67 3.11 9.95
N GLY A 14 2.47 3.45 9.45
CA GLY A 14 2.21 3.91 8.08
C GLY A 14 1.97 5.43 7.95
N ILE A 15 1.97 5.92 6.71
CA ILE A 15 1.60 7.29 6.31
C ILE A 15 0.45 7.26 5.29
N ASP A 16 -0.18 8.41 5.12
CA ASP A 16 -1.52 8.63 4.58
C ASP A 16 -1.70 10.15 4.21
N ILE A 17 -2.19 10.67 3.06
CA ILE A 17 -2.80 10.21 1.77
C ILE A 17 -4.36 10.08 1.66
N SER A 18 -5.18 11.03 2.17
CA SER A 18 -6.66 11.00 2.07
C SER A 18 -7.14 11.14 0.62
N VAL A 19 -8.07 10.29 0.19
CA VAL A 19 -8.59 10.23 -1.19
C VAL A 19 -10.10 9.97 -1.20
N ARG A 20 -10.73 10.06 -2.37
CA ARG A 20 -12.10 9.56 -2.60
C ARG A 20 -12.09 8.04 -2.81
N GLU A 21 -13.25 7.41 -2.66
CA GLU A 21 -13.43 6.01 -3.05
C GLU A 21 -13.16 5.84 -4.56
N GLY A 22 -12.39 4.80 -4.93
CA GLY A 22 -11.99 4.54 -6.30
C GLY A 22 -10.86 5.40 -6.86
N ASP A 23 -10.33 6.40 -6.12
CA ASP A 23 -9.14 7.15 -6.55
C ASP A 23 -7.93 6.19 -6.69
N PRO A 24 -7.11 6.31 -7.75
CA PRO A 24 -6.03 5.36 -8.03
C PRO A 24 -4.89 5.48 -7.01
N VAL A 25 -4.42 4.33 -6.53
CA VAL A 25 -3.19 4.21 -5.72
C VAL A 25 -2.07 3.74 -6.64
N VAL A 26 -1.01 4.55 -6.76
CA VAL A 26 0.16 4.25 -7.61
C VAL A 26 1.38 3.93 -6.75
N ALA A 27 2.28 3.10 -7.28
CA ALA A 27 3.55 2.80 -6.63
C ALA A 27 4.44 4.05 -6.53
N SER A 28 5.08 4.26 -5.39
CA SER A 28 6.00 5.39 -5.16
C SER A 28 7.34 5.24 -5.91
N ALA A 29 7.70 4.01 -6.29
CA ALA A 29 8.87 3.65 -7.07
C ALA A 29 8.64 2.33 -7.83
N ALA A 30 9.43 2.07 -8.87
CA ALA A 30 9.46 0.77 -9.55
C ALA A 30 9.88 -0.35 -8.58
N GLY A 31 9.31 -1.54 -8.72
CA GLY A 31 9.58 -2.68 -7.84
C GLY A 31 8.84 -3.95 -8.28
N ILE A 32 9.11 -5.05 -7.60
CA ILE A 32 8.49 -6.36 -7.83
C ILE A 32 7.32 -6.52 -6.85
N VAL A 33 6.14 -6.86 -7.35
CA VAL A 33 4.99 -7.23 -6.49
C VAL A 33 5.30 -8.57 -5.83
N ILE A 34 5.50 -8.58 -4.51
CA ILE A 34 5.75 -9.80 -3.73
C ILE A 34 4.50 -10.31 -3.00
N PHE A 35 3.46 -9.48 -2.90
CA PHE A 35 2.16 -9.86 -2.35
C PHE A 35 1.06 -8.99 -2.97
N SER A 36 -0.07 -9.62 -3.29
CA SER A 36 -1.33 -8.96 -3.63
C SER A 36 -2.46 -9.83 -3.09
N GLY A 37 -3.22 -9.32 -2.12
CA GLY A 37 -4.23 -10.11 -1.41
C GLY A 37 -4.83 -9.38 -0.22
N TRP A 38 -5.52 -10.11 0.65
CA TRP A 38 -6.20 -9.57 1.83
C TRP A 38 -5.42 -9.85 3.12
N SER A 39 -5.42 -8.89 4.05
CA SER A 39 -4.93 -9.03 5.42
C SER A 39 -5.94 -8.49 6.44
N THR A 40 -5.84 -8.93 7.70
CA THR A 40 -6.69 -8.45 8.81
C THR A 40 -6.51 -6.96 9.09
N ASP A 41 -5.29 -6.46 8.88
CA ASP A 41 -4.88 -5.15 9.38
C ASP A 41 -5.01 -4.06 8.31
N LEU A 42 -4.71 -4.41 7.05
CA LEU A 42 -4.72 -3.50 5.90
C LEU A 42 -5.81 -3.83 4.86
N GLY A 43 -6.62 -4.87 5.06
CA GLY A 43 -7.61 -5.31 4.07
C GLY A 43 -6.96 -5.75 2.75
N ASN A 44 -7.58 -5.42 1.62
CA ASN A 44 -6.97 -5.60 0.31
C ASN A 44 -5.73 -4.71 0.19
N MET A 45 -4.58 -5.34 -0.05
CA MET A 45 -3.29 -4.68 -0.05
C MET A 45 -2.32 -5.26 -1.08
N VAL A 46 -1.31 -4.46 -1.44
CA VAL A 46 -0.17 -4.86 -2.28
C VAL A 46 1.13 -4.55 -1.54
N ILE A 47 2.13 -5.43 -1.65
CA ILE A 47 3.50 -5.19 -1.15
C ILE A 47 4.46 -5.23 -2.34
N LEU A 48 5.25 -4.17 -2.49
CA LEU A 48 6.34 -4.09 -3.47
C LEU A 48 7.69 -4.22 -2.78
N PHE A 49 8.61 -4.96 -3.41
CA PHE A 49 10.04 -4.98 -3.10
C PHE A 49 10.81 -4.13 -4.11
N HIS A 50 11.70 -3.26 -3.63
CA HIS A 50 12.46 -2.32 -4.45
C HIS A 50 13.96 -2.63 -4.52
N GLY A 51 14.42 -3.74 -3.92
CA GLY A 51 15.83 -4.03 -3.68
C GLY A 51 16.29 -3.57 -2.28
N ASN A 52 17.47 -4.04 -1.85
CA ASN A 52 18.15 -3.61 -0.61
C ASN A 52 17.26 -3.60 0.65
N ASP A 53 16.47 -4.66 0.85
CA ASP A 53 15.49 -4.81 1.94
C ASP A 53 14.48 -3.65 2.08
N TYR A 54 14.28 -2.87 1.01
CA TYR A 54 13.31 -1.78 0.97
C TYR A 54 11.98 -2.24 0.35
N PHE A 55 10.90 -2.02 1.10
CA PHE A 55 9.55 -2.44 0.75
C PHE A 55 8.56 -1.29 0.91
N THR A 56 7.51 -1.27 0.09
CA THR A 56 6.36 -0.38 0.27
C THR A 56 5.06 -1.17 0.33
N PHE A 57 4.11 -0.67 1.13
CA PHE A 57 2.85 -1.32 1.48
C PHE A 57 1.71 -0.39 1.10
N TYR A 58 0.78 -0.88 0.29
CA TYR A 58 -0.39 -0.12 -0.18
C TYR A 58 -1.64 -0.86 0.32
N GLY A 59 -2.26 -0.33 1.37
CA GLY A 59 -3.41 -0.95 2.05
C GLY A 59 -4.73 -0.22 1.83
N HIS A 60 -5.82 -0.87 2.21
CA HIS A 60 -7.20 -0.40 2.12
C HIS A 60 -7.65 -0.10 0.67
N ASN A 61 -7.08 -0.81 -0.30
CA ASN A 61 -7.49 -0.72 -1.70
C ASN A 61 -8.91 -1.26 -1.87
N GLN A 62 -9.69 -0.67 -2.79
CA GLN A 62 -10.97 -1.29 -3.19
C GLN A 62 -10.73 -2.57 -3.99
N VAL A 63 -9.77 -2.52 -4.92
CA VAL A 63 -9.31 -3.63 -5.76
C VAL A 63 -7.82 -3.45 -6.03
N ASN A 64 -7.07 -4.55 -6.11
CA ASN A 64 -5.67 -4.52 -6.51
C ASN A 64 -5.59 -4.64 -8.04
N LEU A 65 -5.18 -3.57 -8.72
CA LEU A 65 -4.89 -3.55 -10.15
C LEU A 65 -3.38 -3.69 -10.33
N ILE A 66 -2.93 -4.89 -10.69
CA ILE A 66 -1.52 -5.21 -10.93
C ILE A 66 -1.33 -5.66 -12.38
N GLU A 67 -0.42 -5.01 -13.08
CA GLU A 67 0.00 -5.40 -14.42
C GLU A 67 1.06 -6.51 -14.29
N ASN A 68 0.68 -7.73 -14.64
CA ASN A 68 1.59 -8.87 -14.63
C ASN A 68 2.48 -8.84 -15.89
N GLU A 69 3.71 -8.37 -15.77
CA GLU A 69 4.77 -8.82 -16.67
C GLU A 69 5.24 -10.21 -16.19
N ILE A 70 4.92 -11.24 -16.98
CA ILE A 70 5.48 -12.57 -16.82
C ILE A 70 6.92 -12.55 -17.34
N LEU A 71 7.88 -12.80 -16.45
CA LEU A 71 9.26 -13.17 -16.81
C LEU A 71 9.37 -14.69 -17.03
#